data_AF-U3AGQ8-F1
#
_entry.id   AF-U3AGQ8-F1
#
_cell.length_a   1.000
_cell.length_b   1.000
_cell.length_c   1.000
_cell.angle_alpha   90.00
_cell.angle_beta   90.00
_cell.angle_gamma   90.00
#
_symmetry.space_group_name_H-M   'P 1'
#
loop_
_entity.id
_entity.type
_entity.pdbx_description
1 polymer ?
#
loop_
_entity_poly.entity_id
_entity_poly.type
_entity_poly.pdbx_seq_one_letter_code
_entity_poly.pdbx_strand_id
1 'polypeptide(L)'
;MGLKPTQVTQLVASGHIRATKIANPKRRTVQSYITESDLRDFQSVFAPLRHLSLETGWSWQKLLSPAFGLQEWRFSNGGVEHKNLFMWSTLELHFVCRWPKRE
;
A
#
# COMPACT_ATOMS: atom_id res chain seq x y z
N MET A 1 -6.51 -2.95 -3.16
CA MET A 1 -5.80 -2.54 -1.92
C MET A 1 -4.85 -3.61 -1.39
N GLY A 2 -5.31 -4.81 -1.00
CA GLY A 2 -4.39 -5.83 -0.41
C GLY A 2 -3.99 -5.56 1.04
N LEU A 3 -4.71 -4.68 1.73
CA LEU A 3 -4.55 -4.31 3.14
C LEU A 3 -5.70 -4.86 3.99
N LYS A 4 -5.46 -5.04 5.29
CA LYS A 4 -6.54 -5.38 6.23
C LYS A 4 -7.48 -4.17 6.43
N PRO A 5 -8.79 -4.38 6.67
CA PRO A 5 -9.73 -3.27 6.88
C PRO A 5 -9.28 -2.27 7.95
N THR A 6 -8.71 -2.75 9.06
CA THR A 6 -8.19 -1.89 10.13
C THR A 6 -7.06 -0.97 9.68
N GLN A 7 -6.17 -1.47 8.82
CA GLN A 7 -5.06 -0.67 8.27
C GLN A 7 -5.60 0.41 7.32
N VAL A 8 -6.59 0.07 6.49
CA VAL A 8 -7.24 1.05 5.60
C VAL A 8 -7.90 2.15 6.43
N THR A 9 -8.65 1.79 7.47
CA THR A 9 -9.28 2.78 8.36
C THR A 9 -8.25 3.70 9.02
N GLN A 10 -7.13 3.15 9.50
CA GLN A 10 -6.06 3.95 10.10
C GLN A 10 -5.42 4.92 9.10
N LEU A 11 -5.12 4.46 7.89
CA LEU A 11 -4.50 5.28 6.85
C LEU A 11 -5.44 6.37 6.32
N VAL A 12 -6.74 6.09 6.26
CA VAL A 12 -7.76 7.10 5.95
C VAL A 12 -7.88 8.11 7.08
N ALA A 13 -7.91 7.66 8.34
CA ALA A 13 -8.00 8.55 9.51
C ALA A 13 -6.76 9.44 9.65
N SER A 14 -5.57 8.95 9.30
CA SER A 14 -4.33 9.71 9.31
C SER A 14 -4.11 10.59 8.09
N GLY A 15 -5.01 10.56 7.10
CA GLY A 15 -4.92 11.37 5.88
C GLY A 15 -3.94 10.87 4.82
N HIS A 16 -3.39 9.66 4.97
CA HIS A 16 -2.43 9.08 4.02
C HIS A 16 -3.09 8.49 2.79
N ILE A 17 -4.36 8.11 2.89
CA ILE A 17 -5.17 7.62 1.77
C ILE A 17 -6.49 8.37 1.75
N ARG A 18 -6.93 8.76 0.56
CA ARG A 18 -8.25 9.37 0.38
C ARG A 18 -9.34 8.30 0.45
N ALA A 19 -10.49 8.69 0.98
CA ALA A 19 -11.70 7.90 0.90
C ALA A 19 -12.86 8.82 0.59
N THR A 20 -13.69 8.41 -0.36
CA THR A 20 -14.90 9.14 -0.73
C THR A 20 -15.93 9.01 0.38
N LYS A 21 -16.44 10.13 0.88
CA LYS A 21 -17.47 10.18 1.91
C LYS A 21 -18.85 10.21 1.25
N ILE A 22 -19.67 9.20 1.51
CA ILE A 22 -21.04 9.09 0.96
C ILE A 22 -22.00 8.86 2.12
N ALA A 23 -23.18 9.49 2.06
CA ALA A 23 -24.26 9.21 3.00
C ALA A 23 -24.84 7.82 2.70
N ASN A 24 -24.84 6.94 3.71
CA ASN A 24 -25.46 5.64 3.59
C ASN A 24 -26.98 5.83 3.36
N PRO A 25 -27.54 5.38 2.22
CA PRO A 25 -28.93 5.67 1.88
C PRO A 25 -29.93 5.03 2.85
N LYS A 26 -29.55 3.93 3.53
CA LYS A 26 -30.39 3.26 4.52
C LYS A 26 -30.29 3.87 5.92
N ARG A 27 -29.10 4.32 6.32
CA ARG A 27 -28.82 4.78 7.70
C ARG A 27 -28.68 6.29 7.84
N ARG A 28 -28.65 7.04 6.73
CA ARG A 28 -28.39 8.48 6.64
C ARG A 28 -27.11 8.94 7.36
N THR A 29 -26.20 8.02 7.67
CA THR A 29 -24.90 8.31 8.28
C THR A 29 -23.83 8.45 7.21
N VAL A 30 -22.92 9.41 7.36
CA VAL A 30 -21.77 9.57 6.47
C VAL A 30 -20.80 8.41 6.70
N GLN A 31 -20.52 7.63 5.65
CA GLN A 31 -19.58 6.52 5.67
C GLN A 31 -18.48 6.76 4.62
N SER A 32 -17.27 6.35 4.96
CA SER A 32 -16.14 6.38 4.04
C SER A 32 -16.14 5.13 3.17
N TYR A 33 -16.15 5.31 1.86
CA TYR A 33 -16.04 4.26 0.85
C TYR A 33 -14.74 4.46 0.06
N ILE A 34 -14.11 3.35 -0.30
CA ILE A 34 -12.99 3.36 -1.24
C ILE A 34 -13.57 3.18 -2.63
N THR A 35 -13.49 4.22 -3.44
CA THR A 35 -13.85 4.18 -4.86
C THR A 35 -12.68 3.71 -5.71
N GLU A 36 -12.94 3.48 -7.00
CA GLU A 36 -11.88 3.16 -7.96
C GLU A 36 -10.86 4.30 -8.11
N SER A 37 -11.30 5.57 -8.07
CA SER A 37 -10.37 6.71 -8.05
C SER A 37 -9.51 6.73 -6.80
N ASP A 38 -10.08 6.45 -5.63
CA ASP A 38 -9.31 6.36 -4.37
C ASP A 38 -8.28 5.23 -4.43
N LEU A 39 -8.64 4.11 -5.07
CA LEU A 39 -7.73 2.99 -5.29
C LEU A 39 -6.57 3.34 -6.22
N ARG A 40 -6.82 4.05 -7.32
CA ARG A 40 -5.77 4.52 -8.24
C ARG A 40 -4.83 5.52 -7.57
N ASP A 41 -5.39 6.48 -6.82
CA ASP A 41 -4.61 7.44 -6.04
C ASP A 41 -3.75 6.72 -4.99
N PHE A 42 -4.28 5.68 -4.36
CA PHE A 42 -3.50 4.84 -3.44
C PHE A 42 -2.36 4.11 -4.16
N GLN A 43 -2.62 3.48 -5.30
CA GLN A 43 -1.64 2.68 -6.04
C GLN A 43 -0.54 3.51 -6.70
N SER A 44 -0.77 4.81 -6.94
CA SER A 44 0.26 5.72 -7.46
C SER A 44 1.28 6.13 -6.39
N VAL A 45 0.90 6.12 -5.12
CA VAL A 45 1.78 6.49 -4.00
C VAL A 45 2.36 5.27 -3.30
N PHE A 46 1.53 4.25 -3.10
CA PHE A 46 1.89 3.08 -2.32
C PHE A 46 1.96 1.83 -3.19
N ALA A 47 2.90 0.96 -2.82
CA ALA A 47 3.08 -0.36 -3.39
C ALA A 47 2.78 -1.42 -2.31
N PRO A 48 1.57 -2.01 -2.29
CA PRO A 48 1.29 -3.17 -1.46
C PRO A 48 2.19 -4.35 -1.82
N LEU A 49 2.59 -5.18 -0.84
CA LEU A 49 3.40 -6.38 -1.10
C LEU A 49 2.82 -7.30 -2.17
N ARG A 50 1.48 -7.46 -2.16
CA ARG A 50 0.77 -8.23 -3.18
C ARG A 50 0.92 -7.61 -4.57
N HIS A 51 0.87 -6.28 -4.67
CA HIS A 51 1.06 -5.58 -5.93
C HIS A 51 2.50 -5.77 -6.41
N LEU A 52 3.50 -5.57 -5.54
CA LEU A 52 4.91 -5.82 -5.85
C LEU A 52 5.17 -7.24 -6.34
N SER A 53 4.53 -8.24 -5.72
CA SER A 53 4.62 -9.64 -6.15
C SER A 53 4.09 -9.85 -7.56
N LEU A 54 2.99 -9.18 -7.93
CA LEU A 54 2.41 -9.27 -9.27
C LEU A 54 3.26 -8.54 -10.32
N GLU A 55 3.75 -7.34 -10.00
CA GLU A 55 4.60 -6.52 -10.88
C GLU A 55 5.93 -7.22 -11.17
N THR A 56 6.59 -7.74 -10.14
CA THR A 56 7.90 -8.39 -10.28
C THR A 56 7.81 -9.85 -10.75
N GLY A 57 6.65 -10.49 -10.58
CA GLY A 57 6.48 -11.93 -10.78
C GLY A 57 7.15 -12.79 -9.69
N TRP A 58 7.70 -12.19 -8.63
CA TRP A 58 8.34 -12.90 -7.53
C TRP A 58 7.36 -13.19 -6.40
N SER A 59 7.62 -14.28 -5.66
CA SER A 59 6.84 -14.58 -4.47
C SER A 59 7.08 -13.53 -3.38
N TRP A 60 6.07 -13.30 -2.55
CA TRP A 60 6.20 -12.41 -1.39
C TRP A 60 7.33 -12.85 -0.44
N GLN A 61 7.64 -14.16 -0.37
CA GLN A 61 8.75 -14.68 0.44
C GLN A 61 10.10 -14.22 -0.08
N LYS A 62 10.30 -14.25 -1.41
CA LYS A 62 11.53 -13.75 -2.05
C LYS A 62 11.68 -12.25 -1.82
N LEU A 63 10.60 -11.49 -2.02
CA LEU A 63 10.56 -10.06 -1.76
C LEU A 63 10.87 -9.72 -0.28
N LEU A 64 10.39 -10.51 0.67
CA LEU A 64 10.71 -10.30 2.08
C LEU A 64 11.99 -11.00 2.54
N SER A 65 12.76 -11.63 1.65
CA SER A 65 14.00 -12.30 2.06
C SER A 65 15.04 -11.27 2.53
N PRO A 66 15.89 -11.61 3.52
CA PRO A 66 17.00 -10.73 3.92
C PRO A 66 17.92 -10.36 2.75
N ALA A 67 18.09 -11.26 1.78
CA ALA A 67 18.89 -11.02 0.59
C ALA A 67 18.31 -9.93 -0.33
N PHE A 68 16.99 -9.73 -0.34
CA PHE A 68 16.36 -8.69 -1.14
C PHE A 68 16.18 -7.37 -0.37
N GLY A 69 16.12 -7.41 0.97
CA GLY A 69 16.16 -6.21 1.81
C GLY A 69 14.88 -5.37 1.85
N LEU A 70 13.77 -5.82 1.23
CA LEU A 70 12.54 -5.02 1.19
C LEU A 70 11.95 -4.74 2.58
N GLN A 71 12.22 -5.61 3.57
CA GLN A 71 11.66 -5.47 4.91
C GLN A 71 12.02 -4.15 5.60
N GLU A 72 13.20 -3.59 5.29
CA GLU A 72 13.72 -2.36 5.88
C GLU A 72 12.98 -1.12 5.36
N TRP A 73 12.31 -1.23 4.22
CA TRP A 73 11.65 -0.13 3.52
C TRP A 73 10.13 -0.10 3.73
N ARG A 74 9.62 -0.87 4.70
CA ARG A 74 8.21 -0.88 5.05
C ARG A 74 7.74 0.51 5.45
N PHE A 75 6.55 0.87 5.00
CA PHE A 75 5.93 2.13 5.39
C PHE A 75 5.58 2.10 6.88
N SER A 76 5.98 3.15 7.60
CA SER A 76 5.62 3.39 8.99
C SER A 76 4.88 4.72 9.12
N ASN A 77 3.79 4.73 9.89
CA ASN A 77 3.07 5.95 10.21
C ASN A 77 3.13 6.22 11.72
N GLY A 78 3.90 7.21 12.15
CA GLY A 78 3.96 7.62 13.57
C GLY A 78 4.33 6.48 14.52
N GLY A 79 5.20 5.57 14.11
CA GLY A 79 5.63 4.40 14.90
C GLY A 79 4.82 3.11 14.67
N VAL A 80 3.72 3.16 13.89
CA VAL A 80 3.00 1.95 13.47
C VAL A 80 3.54 1.48 12.13
N GLU A 81 4.25 0.35 12.13
CA GLU A 81 4.74 -0.28 10.91
C GLU A 81 3.65 -1.07 10.17
N HIS A 82 3.55 -0.82 8.88
CA HIS A 82 2.66 -1.56 7.99
C HIS A 82 3.43 -2.66 7.25
N LYS A 83 3.37 -3.89 7.77
CA LYS A 83 4.16 -5.05 7.30
C LYS A 83 4.15 -5.31 5.78
N ASN A 84 3.05 -4.99 5.11
CA ASN A 84 2.82 -5.31 3.69
C ASN A 84 2.61 -4.07 2.83
N LEU A 85 3.05 -2.90 3.29
CA LEU A 85 2.86 -1.63 2.59
C LEU A 85 4.19 -0.92 2.44
N PHE A 86 4.44 -0.39 1.26
CA PHE A 86 5.66 0.31 0.88
C PHE A 86 5.29 1.58 0.12
N MET A 87 6.16 2.59 0.10
CA MET A 87 5.98 3.79 -0.73
C MET A 87 6.82 3.66 -1.99
N TRP A 88 6.25 4.04 -3.14
CA TRP A 88 6.99 4.01 -4.41
C TRP A 88 8.24 4.89 -4.35
N SER A 89 8.15 6.10 -3.80
CA SER A 89 9.30 7.00 -3.65
C SER A 89 10.45 6.38 -2.87
N THR A 90 10.15 5.66 -1.78
CA THR A 90 11.16 4.95 -1.00
C THR A 90 11.77 3.81 -1.82
N LEU A 91 10.96 3.01 -2.51
CA LEU A 91 11.47 1.91 -3.32
C LEU A 91 12.33 2.42 -4.47
N GLU A 92 11.88 3.44 -5.19
CA GLU A 92 12.60 4.02 -6.31
C GLU A 92 13.97 4.54 -5.88
N LEU A 93 14.06 5.22 -4.72
CA LEU A 93 15.32 5.74 -4.20
C LEU A 93 16.33 4.64 -3.84
N HIS A 94 15.86 3.48 -3.38
CA HIS A 94 16.74 2.38 -2.95
C HIS A 94 17.00 1.35 -4.05
N PHE A 95 16.11 1.24 -5.04
CA PHE A 95 16.20 0.27 -6.13
C PHE A 95 16.49 0.92 -7.49
N VAL A 96 17.03 2.15 -7.53
CA VAL A 96 17.42 2.88 -8.75
C VAL A 96 18.21 1.94 -9.68
N CYS A 97 17.67 1.70 -10.89
CA CYS A 97 18.25 0.85 -11.95
C CYS A 97 18.32 -0.67 -11.67
N ARG A 98 17.80 -1.18 -10.55
CA ARG A 98 17.74 -2.62 -10.22
C ARG A 98 16.33 -3.11 -9.99
N TRP A 99 15.33 -2.51 -10.63
CA TRP A 99 14.01 -3.15 -10.62
C TRP A 99 14.16 -4.51 -11.32
N PRO A 100 13.97 -5.62 -10.60
CA PRO A 100 14.19 -6.93 -11.19
C PRO A 100 13.13 -7.15 -12.25
N LYS A 101 13.55 -7.07 -13.51
CA LYS A 101 12.74 -7.54 -14.62
C LYS A 101 12.70 -9.07 -14.54
N ARG A 102 11.59 -9.66 -14.97
CA ARG A 102 11.47 -11.12 -15.08
C ARG A 102 12.68 -11.64 -15.88
N GLU A 103 13.44 -12.55 -15.28
CA GLU A 103 14.36 -13.44 -16.03
C GLU A 103 13.54 -14.36 -16.93
#